data_AF-A0A256XT70-F1
#
_entry.id   AF-A0A256XT70-F1
#
_cell.length_a   1.000
_cell.length_b   1.000
_cell.length_c   1.000
_cell.angle_alpha   90.00
_cell.angle_beta   90.00
_cell.angle_gamma   90.00
#
_symmetry.space_group_name_H-M   'P 1'
#
loop_
_entity.id
_entity.type
_entity.pdbx_description
1 polymer ?
#
loop_
_entity_poly.entity_id
_entity_poly.type
_entity_poly.pdbx_seq_one_letter_code
_entity_poly.pdbx_strand_id
1 'polypeptide(L)' 'MDLGLKTDLRKAAKILKGAYDPDYRPCVVAKVLGVTIMLYSNGKILVIGIKDISRIGTIIKFVIKNLSL' A
#
# COMPACT_ATOMS: atom_id res chain seq x y z
N MET A 1 -2.18 4.51 8.83
CA MET A 1 -2.61 5.83 8.34
C MET A 1 -3.79 5.66 7.41
N ASP A 2 -4.68 6.63 7.32
CA ASP A 2 -5.79 6.64 6.34
C ASP A 2 -5.34 7.42 5.08
N LEU A 3 -5.54 6.84 3.89
CA LEU A 3 -5.25 7.49 2.61
C LEU A 3 -6.44 8.28 2.04
N GLY A 4 -7.62 8.18 2.65
CA GLY A 4 -8.84 8.87 2.19
C GLY A 4 -9.39 8.35 0.86
N LEU A 5 -9.03 7.12 0.47
CA LEU A 5 -9.45 6.50 -0.79
C LEU A 5 -10.00 5.09 -0.55
N LYS A 6 -10.91 4.62 -1.40
CA LYS A 6 -11.25 3.19 -1.49
C LYS A 6 -10.57 2.59 -2.71
N THR A 7 -10.15 1.34 -2.61
CA THR A 7 -9.44 0.67 -3.72
C THR A 7 -9.81 -0.79 -3.83
N ASP A 8 -9.82 -1.29 -5.07
CA ASP A 8 -9.91 -2.70 -5.37
C ASP A 8 -8.53 -3.36 -5.12
N LEU A 9 -8.48 -4.33 -4.20
CA LEU A 9 -7.24 -4.96 -3.77
C LEU A 9 -6.60 -5.83 -4.86
N ARG A 10 -7.37 -6.39 -5.80
CA ARG A 10 -6.82 -7.14 -6.94
C ARG A 10 -6.13 -6.20 -7.93
N LYS A 11 -6.74 -5.03 -8.22
CA LYS A 11 -6.13 -3.98 -9.05
C LYS A 11 -4.88 -3.42 -8.36
N ALA A 12 -4.97 -3.09 -7.07
CA ALA A 12 -3.86 -2.55 -6.30
C ALA A 12 -2.67 -3.52 -6.22
N ALA A 13 -2.91 -4.83 -6.04
CA ALA A 13 -1.86 -5.85 -6.06
C ALA A 13 -1.09 -5.85 -7.38
N LYS A 14 -1.79 -5.79 -8.51
CA LYS A 14 -1.16 -5.74 -9.85
C LYS A 14 -0.30 -4.49 -10.02
N ILE A 15 -0.84 -3.32 -9.68
CA ILE A 15 -0.17 -2.02 -9.81
C ILE A 15 1.09 -1.96 -8.93
N LEU A 16 0.97 -2.38 -7.67
CA LEU A 16 2.05 -2.30 -6.68
C LEU A 16 3.00 -3.51 -6.76
N LYS A 17 2.77 -4.45 -7.70
CA LYS A 17 3.47 -5.74 -7.78
C LYS A 17 3.50 -6.47 -6.43
N GLY A 18 2.37 -6.41 -5.73
CA GLY A 18 2.19 -6.98 -4.40
C GLY A 18 1.48 -8.32 -4.42
N ALA A 19 1.52 -9.01 -3.29
CA ALA A 19 0.76 -10.22 -3.03
C ALA A 19 -0.62 -9.85 -2.46
N TYR A 20 -1.67 -10.46 -3.00
CA TYR A 20 -3.01 -10.39 -2.44
C TYR A 20 -3.72 -11.72 -2.64
N ASP A 21 -4.21 -12.28 -1.54
CA ASP A 21 -5.04 -13.47 -1.50
C ASP A 21 -6.10 -13.23 -0.40
N PRO A 22 -7.39 -13.02 -0.76
CA PRO A 22 -8.44 -12.72 0.19
C PRO A 22 -8.68 -13.84 1.21
N ASP A 23 -8.40 -15.09 0.85
CA ASP A 23 -8.61 -16.24 1.75
C ASP A 23 -7.54 -16.30 2.83
N TYR A 24 -6.37 -15.70 2.57
CA TYR A 24 -5.27 -15.65 3.51
C TYR A 24 -5.20 -14.33 4.28
N ARG A 25 -5.42 -13.17 3.63
CA ARG A 25 -5.31 -11.83 4.26
C ARG A 25 -6.22 -10.78 3.61
N PRO A 26 -6.82 -9.88 4.40
CA PRO A 26 -7.68 -8.82 3.88
C PRO A 26 -6.89 -7.57 3.40
N CYS A 27 -5.65 -7.74 2.94
CA CYS A 27 -4.80 -6.63 2.50
C CYS A 27 -3.81 -7.03 1.40
N VAL A 28 -3.40 -6.05 0.60
CA VAL A 28 -2.26 -6.18 -0.32
C VAL A 28 -0.97 -6.01 0.48
N VAL A 29 -0.05 -6.96 0.36
CA VAL A 29 1.31 -6.84 0.91
C VAL A 29 2.26 -6.55 -0.24
N ALA A 30 2.97 -5.43 -0.19
CA ALA A 30 3.89 -5.02 -1.26
C ALA A 30 5.17 -4.41 -0.70
N LYS A 31 6.24 -4.45 -1.50
CA LYS A 31 7.49 -3.73 -1.20
C LYS A 31 7.57 -2.48 -2.08
N VAL A 32 7.49 -1.31 -1.47
CA VAL A 32 7.48 -0.02 -2.15
C VAL A 32 8.68 0.79 -1.66
N LEU A 33 9.55 1.22 -2.57
CA LEU A 33 10.74 2.03 -2.24
C LEU A 33 11.60 1.44 -1.09
N GLY A 34 11.66 0.11 -1.02
CA GLY A 34 12.43 -0.63 -0.02
C GLY A 34 11.72 -0.86 1.32
N VAL A 35 10.51 -0.34 1.54
CA VAL A 35 9.70 -0.60 2.74
C VAL A 35 8.55 -1.56 2.46
N THR A 36 8.12 -2.30 3.46
CA THR A 36 6.93 -3.16 3.36
C THR A 36 5.70 -2.34 3.66
N ILE A 37 4.67 -2.47 2.84
CA ILE A 37 3.35 -1.89 3.09
C ILE A 37 2.27 -2.97 3.15
N MET A 38 1.23 -2.71 3.93
CA MET A 38 -0.04 -3.43 3.88
C MET A 38 -1.16 -2.44 3.59
N LEU A 39 -1.86 -2.64 2.47
CA LEU A 39 -2.94 -1.76 2.01
C LEU A 39 -4.29 -2.48 2.10
N TYR A 40 -5.27 -1.84 2.73
CA TYR A 40 -6.61 -2.36 2.93
C TYR A 40 -7.62 -1.69 1.98
N SER A 41 -8.73 -2.37 1.70
CA SER A 41 -9.73 -1.90 0.71
C SER A 41 -10.38 -0.57 1.09
N ASN A 42 -10.41 -0.26 2.39
CA ASN A 42 -10.89 1.00 2.95
C ASN A 42 -9.86 2.15 2.88
N GLY A 43 -8.71 1.95 2.24
CA GLY A 43 -7.67 2.97 2.11
C GLY A 43 -6.72 3.06 3.30
N LYS A 44 -6.92 2.28 4.36
CA LYS A 44 -5.94 2.23 5.43
C LYS A 44 -4.65 1.58 4.92
N ILE A 45 -3.53 2.13 5.35
CA ILE A 45 -2.20 1.61 5.06
C ILE A 45 -1.38 1.46 6.34
N LEU A 46 -0.66 0.34 6.43
CA LEU A 46 0.40 0.10 7.40
C LEU A 46 1.75 0.14 6.66
N VAL A 47 2.72 0.88 7.20
CA VAL A 47 4.09 0.95 6.67
C VAL A 47 5.03 0.36 7.70
N ILE A 48 5.83 -0.62 7.29
CA ILE A 48 6.68 -1.43 8.18
C ILE A 48 8.13 -1.36 7.71
N GLY A 49 9.06 -1.26 8.66
CA GLY A 49 10.50 -1.33 8.38
C GLY A 49 11.09 -0.02 7.84
N ILE A 50 10.43 1.11 8.07
CA ILE A 50 10.98 2.42 7.75
C ILE A 50 12.06 2.79 8.79
N LYS A 51 13.25 3.18 8.33
CA LYS A 51 14.37 3.61 9.21
C LYS A 51 14.42 5.12 9.41
N ASP A 52 13.83 5.86 8.49
CA ASP A 52 13.81 7.33 8.48
C ASP A 52 12.38 7.79 8.18
N ILE A 53 11.75 8.37 9.21
CA ILE A 53 10.36 8.81 9.16
C ILE A 53 10.13 9.91 8.12
N SER A 54 11.15 10.70 7.77
CA SER A 54 11.03 11.78 6.77
C SER A 54 10.62 11.24 5.39
N ARG A 55 10.95 9.98 5.10
CA ARG A 55 10.61 9.29 3.84
C ARG A 55 9.14 8.88 3.74
N ILE A 56 8.38 8.92 4.83
CA ILE A 56 7.01 8.41 4.85
C ILE A 56 6.13 9.15 3.83
N GLY A 57 6.27 10.49 3.74
CA GLY A 57 5.51 11.30 2.78
C GLY A 57 5.76 10.88 1.33
N THR A 58 7.00 10.56 0.98
CA THR A 58 7.37 10.09 -0.38
C THR A 58 6.75 8.74 -0.69
N ILE A 59 6.78 7.80 0.26
CA ILE A 59 6.17 6.46 0.10
C ILE A 59 4.66 6.60 -0.11
N ILE A 60 3.99 7.42 0.70
CA ILE A 60 2.55 7.64 0.61
C ILE A 60 2.19 8.30 -0.73
N LYS A 61 2.88 9.35 -1.13
CA LYS A 61 2.66 10.02 -2.42
C LYS A 61 2.85 9.05 -3.59
N PHE A 62 3.85 8.17 -3.53
CA PHE A 62 4.05 7.13 -4.53
C PHE A 62 2.86 6.18 -4.59
N VAL A 63 2.40 5.65 -3.45
CA VAL A 63 1.25 4.73 -3.40
C VAL A 63 -0.01 5.39 -3.96
N ILE A 64 -0.37 6.58 -3.49
CA ILE A 64 -1.57 7.30 -3.96
C ILE A 64 -1.48 7.54 -5.46
N LYS A 65 -0.34 8.05 -5.96
CA LYS A 65 -0.16 8.32 -7.39
C LYS A 65 -0.36 7.07 -8.26
N ASN A 66 0.09 5.91 -7.79
CA ASN A 66 -0.07 4.66 -8.54
C ASN A 66 -1.51 4.12 -8.48
N LEU A 67 -2.24 4.36 -7.39
CA LEU A 67 -3.62 3.87 -7.22
C LEU A 67 -4.69 4.78 -7.86
N SER A 68 -4.42 6.07 -8.01
CA SER A 68 -5.31 7.04 -8.67
C SER A 68 -5.16 7.09 -10.20
N LEU A 69 -4.44 6.12 -10.78
CA LEU A 69 -4.30 5.90 -12.23
C LEU A 69 -5.29 4.86 -12.77
#